data_AF-A0A0L0G5G5-F1
#
_entry.id   AF-A0A0L0G5G5-F1
#
_cell.length_a   1.000
_cell.length_b   1.000
_cell.length_c   1.000
_cell.angle_alpha   90.00
_cell.angle_beta   90.00
_cell.angle_gamma   90.00
#
_symmetry.space_group_name_H-M   'P 1'
#
loop_
_entity.id
_entity.type
_entity.pdbx_description
1 polymer ?
#
loop_
_entity_poly.entity_id
_entity_poly.type
_entity_poly.pdbx_seq_one_letter_code
_entity_poly.pdbx_strand_id
1 'polypeptide(L)'
;MNRLKSTLFRIPPIVQCGRAILRKPTTKVTAQEIHTPQFRTLLDNMTKSMRHAKGIGLAAPQVNSNLSVFIVEVNAEYVSSVPPALRTEAGIRPYPLTVFINPVLSVTKASKNMTLLEGCLSVSGTASASVSACNN
;
A
#
# COMPACT_ATOMS: atom_id res chain seq x y z
N MET A 1 34.28 19.99 17.76
CA MET A 1 32.86 19.86 18.14
C MET A 1 32.01 20.63 17.15
N ASN A 2 31.02 19.96 16.55
CA ASN A 2 29.81 20.46 15.86
C ASN A 2 29.44 19.60 14.65
N ARG A 3 29.04 18.35 14.92
CA ARG A 3 28.12 17.61 14.04
C ARG A 3 26.72 18.14 14.31
N LEU A 4 26.34 19.23 13.65
CA LEU A 4 24.98 19.75 13.71
C LEU A 4 24.04 18.80 12.93
N LYS A 5 23.43 17.90 13.70
CA LYS A 5 22.01 17.51 13.69
C LYS A 5 21.28 17.72 12.35
N SER A 6 21.07 16.64 11.60
CA SER A 6 19.99 16.50 10.60
C SER A 6 19.98 15.07 10.02
N THR A 7 19.69 14.06 10.84
CA THR A 7 19.02 12.85 10.32
C THR A 7 17.56 13.24 10.07
N LEU A 8 17.32 14.02 9.02
CA LEU A 8 15.95 14.31 8.58
C LEU A 8 15.27 12.96 8.31
N PHE A 9 14.20 12.69 9.06
CA PHE A 9 13.23 11.64 8.79
C PHE A 9 12.65 11.86 7.38
N ARG A 10 13.36 11.38 6.36
CA ARG A 10 12.97 11.58 4.96
C ARG A 10 12.01 10.48 4.57
N ILE A 11 10.73 10.83 4.44
CA ILE A 11 9.70 9.94 3.88
C ILE A 11 10.08 9.65 2.43
N PRO A 12 10.25 8.37 2.01
CA PRO A 12 10.57 8.07 0.62
C PRO A 12 9.43 8.49 -0.31
N PRO A 13 9.76 9.07 -1.49
CA PRO A 13 8.74 9.45 -2.46
C PRO A 13 8.08 8.22 -3.06
N ILE A 14 6.79 8.35 -3.39
CA ILE A 14 6.06 7.30 -4.09
C ILE A 14 6.36 7.37 -5.58
N VAL A 15 6.86 6.27 -6.12
CA VAL A 15 7.17 6.10 -7.55
C VAL A 15 5.90 6.30 -8.36
N GLN A 16 5.98 7.18 -9.36
CA GLN A 16 4.87 7.50 -10.26
C GLN A 16 4.86 6.61 -11.51
N CYS A 17 3.67 6.48 -12.11
CA CYS A 17 3.41 5.73 -13.32
C CYS A 17 4.38 6.14 -14.45
N GLY A 18 4.76 5.16 -15.27
CA GLY A 18 5.79 5.32 -16.30
C GLY A 18 7.15 4.70 -15.91
N ARG A 19 7.44 4.55 -14.61
CA ARG A 19 8.67 3.88 -14.16
C ARG A 19 8.59 2.35 -14.32
N ALA A 20 9.66 1.75 -14.84
CA ALA A 20 9.72 0.33 -15.14
C ALA A 20 9.50 -0.59 -13.93
N ILE A 21 9.88 -0.16 -12.71
CA ILE A 21 9.70 -0.95 -11.49
C ILE A 21 8.24 -1.27 -11.19
N LEU A 22 7.30 -0.42 -11.60
CA LEU A 22 5.85 -0.65 -11.44
C LEU A 22 5.27 -1.65 -12.46
N ARG A 23 6.07 -2.10 -13.44
CA ARG A 23 5.67 -3.04 -14.50
C ARG A 23 6.48 -4.34 -14.48
N LYS A 24 7.41 -4.49 -13.54
CA LYS A 24 8.25 -5.68 -13.42
C LYS A 24 7.65 -6.66 -12.41
N PRO A 25 7.74 -7.98 -12.66
CA PRO A 25 7.45 -8.96 -11.63
C PRO A 25 8.35 -8.77 -10.40
N THR A 26 7.74 -8.86 -9.22
CA THR A 26 8.46 -8.74 -7.95
C THR A 26 9.24 -10.01 -7.62
N THR A 27 10.36 -9.84 -6.93
CA THR A 27 11.17 -10.93 -6.36
C THR A 27 10.60 -11.34 -5.00
N LYS A 28 10.58 -12.65 -4.73
CA LYS A 28 10.17 -13.15 -3.40
C LYS A 28 11.17 -12.75 -2.33
N VAL A 29 10.67 -12.46 -1.14
CA VAL A 29 11.47 -12.26 0.07
C VAL A 29 11.84 -13.63 0.65
N THR A 30 13.11 -13.85 0.94
CA THR A 30 13.59 -15.04 1.64
C THR A 30 13.31 -14.95 3.15
N ALA A 31 13.28 -16.09 3.85
CA ALA A 31 13.08 -16.10 5.29
C ALA A 31 14.17 -15.31 6.05
N GLN A 32 15.41 -15.37 5.56
CA GLN A 32 16.55 -14.67 6.13
C GLN A 32 16.42 -13.16 6.01
N GLU A 33 15.96 -12.67 4.86
CA GLU A 33 15.77 -11.24 4.62
C GLU A 33 14.75 -10.61 5.57
N ILE A 34 13.70 -11.33 5.98
CA ILE A 34 12.66 -10.83 6.88
C ILE A 34 13.23 -10.35 8.22
N HIS A 35 14.30 -11.00 8.69
CA HIS A 35 14.93 -10.68 9.97
C HIS A 35 15.98 -9.55 9.88
N THR A 36 16.25 -9.04 8.68
CA THR A 36 17.28 -8.02 8.48
C THR A 36 16.80 -6.62 8.91
N PRO A 37 17.71 -5.77 9.43
CA PRO A 37 17.40 -4.35 9.67
C PRO A 37 16.91 -3.61 8.42
N GLN A 38 17.39 -4.01 7.24
CA GLN A 38 17.02 -3.45 5.95
C GLN A 38 15.56 -3.71 5.62
N PHE A 39 15.07 -4.93 5.88
CA PHE A 39 13.66 -5.26 5.67
C PHE A 39 12.75 -4.48 6.63
N ARG A 40 13.14 -4.36 7.91
CA ARG A 40 12.41 -3.52 8.87
C ARG A 40 12.37 -2.05 8.41
N THR A 41 13.50 -1.52 7.94
CA THR A 41 13.58 -0.16 7.42
C THR A 41 12.68 0.04 6.20
N LEU A 42 12.58 -0.95 5.31
CA LEU A 42 11.66 -0.94 4.19
C LEU A 42 10.21 -0.83 4.66
N LEU A 43 9.79 -1.65 5.63
CA LEU A 43 8.43 -1.61 6.17
C LEU A 43 8.11 -0.25 6.81
N ASP A 44 9.03 0.27 7.64
CA ASP A 44 8.87 1.59 8.27
C ASP A 44 8.70 2.70 7.21
N ASN A 45 9.49 2.63 6.15
CA ASN A 45 9.42 3.55 5.03
C ASN A 45 8.10 3.43 4.27
N MET A 46 7.64 2.21 3.98
CA MET A 46 6.36 1.96 3.33
C MET A 46 5.20 2.51 4.17
N THR A 47 5.18 2.24 5.48
CA THR A 47 4.14 2.75 6.38
C THR A 47 4.14 4.27 6.46
N LYS A 48 5.32 4.90 6.56
CA LYS A 48 5.44 6.37 6.56
C LYS A 48 4.94 6.98 5.26
N SER A 49 5.36 6.45 4.10
CA SER A 49 4.93 6.95 2.80
C SER A 49 3.43 6.77 2.58
N MET A 50 2.87 5.61 2.95
CA MET A 50 1.43 5.32 2.85
C MET A 50 0.60 6.31 3.67
N ARG A 51 0.94 6.48 4.96
CA ARG A 51 0.22 7.38 5.86
C ARG A 51 0.38 8.85 5.45
N HIS A 52 1.58 9.27 5.05
CA HIS A 52 1.82 10.63 4.56
C HIS A 52 0.98 10.96 3.33
N ALA A 53 0.83 10.00 2.42
CA ALA A 53 0.00 10.14 1.22
C ALA A 53 -1.49 9.85 1.46
N LYS A 54 -1.91 9.60 2.71
CA LYS A 54 -3.29 9.26 3.11
C LYS A 54 -3.88 8.06 2.35
N GLY A 55 -3.04 7.10 1.96
CA GLY A 55 -3.50 5.86 1.32
C GLY A 55 -3.84 4.76 2.32
N ILE A 56 -4.61 3.77 1.85
CA ILE A 56 -5.01 2.59 2.66
C ILE A 56 -4.16 1.34 2.37
N GLY A 57 -3.28 1.42 1.38
CA GLY A 57 -2.34 0.35 1.04
C GLY A 57 -1.17 0.85 0.20
N LEU A 58 -0.05 0.14 0.25
CA LEU A 58 1.16 0.46 -0.51
C LEU A 58 1.99 -0.80 -0.77
N ALA A 59 2.41 -0.99 -2.02
CA ALA A 59 3.29 -2.08 -2.42
C ALA A 59 4.77 -1.64 -2.46
N ALA A 60 5.70 -2.53 -2.15
CA ALA A 60 7.14 -2.22 -2.13
C ALA A 60 7.69 -1.59 -3.43
N PRO A 61 7.21 -1.96 -4.65
CA PRO A 61 7.63 -1.29 -5.88
C PRO A 61 7.34 0.22 -5.90
N GLN A 62 6.29 0.66 -5.19
CA GLN A 62 5.93 2.07 -5.09
C GLN A 62 6.90 2.89 -4.24
N VAL A 63 7.75 2.25 -3.43
CA VAL A 63 8.88 2.87 -2.72
C VAL A 63 10.23 2.43 -3.29
N ASN A 64 10.24 2.06 -4.57
CA ASN A 64 11.43 1.68 -5.33
C ASN A 64 12.13 0.40 -4.85
N SER A 65 11.37 -0.58 -4.33
CA SER A 65 11.86 -1.91 -3.97
C SER A 65 11.14 -3.01 -4.75
N ASN A 66 11.84 -3.88 -5.47
CA ASN A 66 11.23 -4.92 -6.31
C ASN A 66 10.77 -6.16 -5.50
N LEU A 67 10.51 -6.05 -4.20
CA LEU A 67 10.11 -7.18 -3.36
C LEU A 67 8.60 -7.45 -3.40
N SER A 68 8.21 -8.72 -3.26
CA SER A 68 6.81 -9.16 -3.20
C SER A 68 6.22 -8.89 -1.81
N VAL A 69 6.01 -7.62 -1.50
CA VAL A 69 5.50 -7.15 -0.21
C VAL A 69 4.51 -6.02 -0.44
N PHE A 70 3.39 -6.07 0.27
CA PHE A 70 2.50 -4.92 0.40
C PHE A 70 1.99 -4.79 1.83
N ILE A 71 1.56 -3.58 2.18
CA ILE A 71 0.92 -3.26 3.45
C ILE A 71 -0.50 -2.74 3.21
N VAL A 72 -1.38 -2.98 4.16
CA VAL A 72 -2.75 -2.45 4.19
C VAL A 72 -3.03 -1.91 5.59
N GLU A 73 -3.67 -0.75 5.66
CA GLU A 73 -4.19 -0.16 6.89
C GLU A 73 -5.43 0.67 6.56
N VAL A 74 -6.54 0.41 7.25
CA VAL A 74 -7.75 1.23 7.18
C VAL A 74 -8.00 1.76 8.58
N ASN A 75 -7.59 3.01 8.83
CA ASN A 75 -7.75 3.64 10.15
C ASN A 75 -9.14 4.27 10.31
N ALA A 76 -9.49 4.63 11.56
CA ALA A 76 -10.80 5.21 11.86
C ALA A 76 -11.04 6.58 11.18
N GLU A 77 -9.98 7.34 10.92
CA GLU A 77 -10.05 8.62 10.21
C GLU A 77 -10.51 8.41 8.76
N TYR A 78 -9.93 7.45 8.04
CA TYR A 78 -10.34 7.06 6.69
C TYR A 78 -11.78 6.55 6.69
N VAL A 79 -12.14 5.67 7.62
CA VAL A 79 -13.53 5.19 7.72
C VAL A 79 -14.48 6.36 7.95
N SER A 80 -14.09 7.40 8.69
CA SER A 80 -14.95 8.56 8.95
C SER A 80 -15.05 9.51 7.76
N SER A 81 -14.08 9.51 6.84
CA SER A 81 -14.10 10.36 5.64
C SER A 81 -14.96 9.82 4.50
N VAL A 82 -15.30 8.52 4.53
CA VAL A 82 -16.14 7.88 3.51
C VAL A 82 -17.64 8.02 3.86
N PRO A 83 -18.51 8.41 2.90
CA PRO A 83 -19.96 8.50 3.12
C PRO A 83 -20.56 7.18 3.65
N PRO A 84 -21.50 7.23 4.62
CA PRO A 84 -22.07 6.03 5.24
C PRO A 84 -22.60 4.97 4.25
N ALA A 85 -23.32 5.40 3.20
CA ALA A 85 -23.84 4.50 2.17
C ALA A 85 -22.74 3.70 1.47
N LEU A 86 -21.66 4.38 1.06
CA LEU A 86 -20.51 3.74 0.41
C LEU A 86 -19.74 2.82 1.37
N ARG A 87 -19.66 3.17 2.66
CA ARG A 87 -19.02 2.28 3.66
C ARG A 87 -19.73 0.95 3.77
N THR A 88 -21.06 0.99 3.85
CA THR A 88 -21.88 -0.21 3.94
C THR A 88 -21.81 -1.02 2.66
N GLU A 89 -21.95 -0.38 1.49
CA GLU A 89 -21.90 -1.06 0.18
C GLU A 89 -20.55 -1.72 -0.10
N ALA A 90 -19.44 -1.02 0.18
CA ALA A 90 -18.09 -1.50 -0.06
C ALA A 90 -17.46 -2.25 1.12
N GLY A 91 -18.21 -2.49 2.20
CA GLY A 91 -17.72 -3.20 3.38
C GLY A 91 -16.52 -2.54 4.08
N ILE A 92 -16.39 -1.22 3.98
CA ILE A 92 -15.26 -0.46 4.52
C ILE A 92 -15.36 -0.40 6.04
N ARG A 93 -14.41 -1.05 6.71
CA ARG A 93 -14.30 -1.13 8.16
C ARG A 93 -12.85 -0.93 8.59
N PRO A 94 -12.59 -0.56 9.86
CA PRO A 94 -11.23 -0.48 10.36
C PRO A 94 -10.48 -1.80 10.12
N TYR A 95 -9.24 -1.69 9.65
CA TYR A 95 -8.36 -2.81 9.38
C TYR A 95 -6.96 -2.45 9.86
N PRO A 96 -6.36 -3.22 10.78
CA PRO A 96 -5.08 -2.86 11.37
C PRO A 96 -3.97 -2.90 10.32
N LEU A 97 -2.88 -2.17 10.57
CA LEU A 97 -1.67 -2.26 9.75
C LEU A 97 -1.21 -3.71 9.66
N THR A 98 -1.32 -4.28 8.47
CA THR A 98 -1.00 -5.68 8.20
C THR A 98 0.00 -5.75 7.05
N VAL A 99 1.03 -6.58 7.22
CA VAL A 99 2.09 -6.78 6.24
C VAL A 99 1.89 -8.14 5.56
N PHE A 100 1.86 -8.14 4.24
CA PHE A 100 1.76 -9.34 3.43
C PHE A 100 3.09 -9.57 2.71
N ILE A 101 3.70 -10.74 2.95
CA ILE A 101 5.00 -11.12 2.40
C ILE A 101 4.80 -12.34 1.51
N ASN A 102 5.26 -12.26 0.25
CA ASN A 102 5.05 -13.26 -0.79
C ASN A 102 3.57 -13.73 -0.92
N PRO A 103 2.58 -12.83 -0.88
CA PRO A 103 1.19 -13.23 -0.89
C PRO A 103 0.78 -13.88 -2.22
N VAL A 104 -0.11 -14.86 -2.13
CA VAL A 104 -0.81 -15.44 -3.29
C VAL A 104 -2.29 -15.24 -3.07
N LEU A 105 -2.95 -14.58 -4.01
CA LEU A 105 -4.38 -14.31 -3.98
C LEU A 105 -5.11 -15.28 -4.92
N SER A 106 -6.17 -15.89 -4.42
CA SER A 106 -7.03 -16.81 -5.17
C SER A 106 -8.49 -16.36 -5.05
N VAL A 107 -9.21 -16.34 -6.17
CA VAL A 107 -10.63 -15.99 -6.19
C VAL A 107 -11.47 -17.21 -5.77
N THR A 108 -12.39 -17.02 -4.83
CA THR A 108 -13.29 -18.08 -4.36
C THR A 108 -14.58 -18.11 -5.20
N LYS A 109 -15.24 -19.27 -5.26
CA LYS A 109 -16.54 -19.40 -5.97
C LYS A 109 -17.65 -18.51 -5.40
N ALA A 110 -17.55 -18.12 -4.13
CA ALA A 110 -18.50 -17.24 -3.46
C ALA A 110 -18.27 -15.75 -3.78
N SER A 111 -17.12 -15.41 -4.39
CA SER A 111 -16.79 -14.03 -4.75
C SER A 111 -17.76 -13.48 -5.79
N LYS A 112 -18.34 -12.31 -5.50
CA LYS A 112 -19.15 -11.52 -6.44
C LYS A 112 -18.32 -10.38 -7.00
N ASN A 113 -18.54 -10.04 -8.26
CA ASN A 113 -17.92 -8.85 -8.84
C ASN A 113 -18.62 -7.60 -8.30
N MET A 114 -17.81 -6.61 -7.97
CA MET A 114 -18.22 -5.31 -7.51
C MET A 114 -17.38 -4.26 -8.24
N THR A 115 -18.02 -3.20 -8.72
CA THR A 115 -17.34 -2.13 -9.44
C THR A 115 -17.31 -0.88 -8.58
N LEU A 116 -16.11 -0.35 -8.33
CA LEU A 116 -15.87 0.83 -7.52
C LEU A 116 -14.97 1.82 -8.27
N LEU A 117 -14.99 3.07 -7.82
CA LEU A 117 -13.95 4.02 -8.21
C LEU A 117 -12.72 3.78 -7.33
N GLU A 118 -11.59 3.50 -7.97
CA GLU A 118 -10.30 3.32 -7.30
C GLU A 118 -9.30 4.41 -7.75
N GLY A 119 -8.48 4.83 -6.79
CA GLY A 119 -7.30 5.66 -7.02
C GLY A 119 -6.02 4.88 -6.76
N CYS A 120 -4.89 5.40 -7.22
CA CYS A 120 -3.58 4.80 -6.97
C CYS A 120 -2.57 5.88 -6.61
N LEU A 121 -1.80 5.65 -5.53
CA LEU A 121 -0.76 6.59 -5.09
C LEU A 121 0.36 6.80 -6.14
N SER A 122 0.50 5.87 -7.09
CA SER A 122 1.44 5.99 -8.22
C SER A 122 0.84 6.68 -9.45
N VAL A 123 -0.41 7.14 -9.39
CA VAL A 123 -1.06 7.93 -10.45
C VAL A 123 -1.55 9.23 -9.80
N SER A 124 -0.65 10.19 -9.64
CA SER A 124 -0.96 11.48 -9.03
C SER A 124 -2.01 12.28 -9.82
N GLY A 125 -2.84 13.01 -9.10
CA GLY A 125 -3.92 13.84 -9.65
C GLY A 125 -5.28 13.42 -9.09
N THR A 126 -6.37 13.94 -9.68
CA THR A 126 -7.75 13.54 -9.36
C THR A 126 -8.22 12.37 -10.21
N ALA A 127 -7.29 11.55 -10.70
CA ALA A 127 -7.60 10.43 -11.56
C ALA A 127 -8.06 9.24 -10.73
N SER A 128 -9.34 8.88 -10.89
CA SER A 128 -9.89 7.60 -10.46
C SER A 128 -10.40 6.86 -11.69
N ALA A 129 -10.29 5.54 -11.67
CA ALA A 129 -10.88 4.69 -12.69
C ALA A 129 -11.95 3.78 -12.07
N SER A 130 -12.95 3.43 -12.86
CA SER A 130 -13.88 2.37 -12.49
C SER A 130 -13.16 1.03 -12.60
N VAL A 131 -13.05 0.31 -11.49
CA VAL A 131 -12.35 -0.97 -11.38
C VAL A 131 -13.33 -2.01 -10.85
N SER A 132 -13.37 -3.18 -11.51
CA SER A 132 -14.12 -4.34 -11.03
C SER A 132 -13.21 -5.23 -10.20
N ALA A 133 -13.62 -5.49 -8.96
CA ALA A 133 -12.93 -6.36 -8.02
C ALA A 133 -13.88 -7.42 -7.45
N CYS A 134 -13.31 -8.49 -6.90
CA CYS A 134 -14.08 -9.52 -6.20
C CYS A 134 -14.37 -9.08 -4.76
N ASN A 135 -15.63 -9.13 -4.35
CA ASN A 135 -16.09 -8.94 -2.98
C ASN A 135 -16.76 -10.24 -2.47
N ASN A 136 -16.64 -10.56 -1.19
CA ASN A 136 -17.13 -11.81 -0.60
C ASN A 136 -18.12 -11.55 0.53
#